data_AF-A0A2R5L1W2-F1
#
_entry.id   AF-A0A2R5L1W2-F1
#
_cell.length_a   1.000
_cell.length_b   1.000
_cell.length_c   1.000
_cell.angle_alpha   90.00
_cell.angle_beta   90.00
_cell.angle_gamma   90.00
#
_symmetry.space_group_name_H-M   'P 1'
#
loop_
_entity.id
_entity.type
_entity.pdbx_description
1 polymer ?
#
loop_
_entity_poly.entity_id
_entity_poly.type
_entity_poly.pdbx_seq_one_letter_code
_entity_poly.pdbx_strand_id
1 'polypeptide(L)'
;DICKYIDAECFLTCYVDLCKSMWGMLRNYKAIISWHHKDNQNNSENLGCNNNDNIQKQRSDNSATNSPSKTGMESHKMEDSFDEGSYVEQKLQHGLYRIWQDVQAKIRTFILASDLSHFKFDDFLKVLDVTNKLVYIGEDFCGSKSEALRDSVKKQSTSFFQREHTARLEELHMFLENEAWQIVPLKANFTVYQLLEYRFLKVRDNSDRSITSISS
;
A
#
# COMPACT_ATOMS: atom_id res chain seq x y z
N ASP A 1 -4.92 6.71 22.92
CA ASP A 1 -5.50 7.99 22.43
C ASP A 1 -4.55 9.19 22.45
N ILE A 2 -3.22 9.03 22.39
CA ILE A 2 -2.29 10.18 22.47
C ILE A 2 -2.27 11.01 21.17
N CYS A 3 -2.46 10.36 20.01
CA CYS A 3 -2.40 11.02 18.70
C CYS A 3 -3.49 12.08 18.47
N LYS A 4 -4.60 12.05 19.24
CA LYS A 4 -5.68 13.03 19.16
C LYS A 4 -5.30 14.41 19.73
N TYR A 5 -4.25 14.47 20.54
CA TYR A 5 -3.77 15.71 21.18
C TYR A 5 -2.65 16.39 20.39
N ILE A 6 -2.27 15.85 19.23
CA ILE A 6 -1.27 16.45 18.36
C ILE A 6 -1.94 17.60 17.61
N ASP A 7 -1.38 18.79 17.76
CA ASP A 7 -1.84 19.98 17.06
C ASP A 7 -1.63 19.84 15.54
N ALA A 8 -2.50 20.47 14.75
CA ALA A 8 -2.48 20.39 13.29
C ALA A 8 -1.14 20.90 12.72
N GLU A 9 -0.52 21.89 13.36
CA GLU A 9 0.78 22.44 12.95
C GLU A 9 1.92 21.43 13.10
N CYS A 10 1.86 20.59 14.12
CA CYS A 10 2.87 19.56 14.38
C CYS A 10 2.58 18.24 13.66
N PHE A 11 1.33 18.02 13.24
CA PHE A 11 0.87 16.75 12.68
C PHE A 11 1.74 16.29 11.51
N LEU A 12 1.99 17.16 10.53
CA LEU A 12 2.72 16.77 9.31
C LEU A 12 4.15 16.32 9.65
N THR A 13 4.84 17.05 10.52
CA THR A 13 6.19 16.71 10.97
C THR A 13 6.19 15.37 11.69
N CYS A 14 5.30 15.18 12.66
CA CYS A 14 5.16 13.92 13.40
C CYS A 14 4.79 12.75 12.49
N TYR A 15 3.92 12.98 11.50
CA TYR A 15 3.52 11.97 10.53
C TYR A 15 4.71 11.52 9.69
N VAL A 16 5.46 12.46 9.13
CA VAL A 16 6.64 12.17 8.32
C VAL A 16 7.69 11.42 9.14
N ASP A 17 7.94 11.84 10.38
CA ASP A 17 8.94 11.19 11.24
C ASP A 17 8.50 9.79 11.70
N LEU A 18 7.21 9.59 11.95
CA LEU A 18 6.64 8.26 12.14
C LEU A 18 6.90 7.38 10.91
N CYS A 19 6.58 7.88 9.71
CA CYS A 19 6.77 7.13 8.46
C CYS A 19 8.25 6.78 8.21
N LYS A 20 9.18 7.71 8.46
CA LYS A 20 10.63 7.44 8.39
C LYS A 20 11.06 6.36 9.38
N SER A 21 10.54 6.40 10.61
CA SER A 21 10.84 5.40 11.64
C SER A 21 10.32 4.02 11.24
N MET A 22 9.09 3.96 10.71
CA MET A 22 8.51 2.72 10.17
C MET A 22 9.35 2.18 9.00
N TRP A 23 9.75 3.05 8.07
CA TRP A 23 10.64 2.67 6.97
C TRP A 23 11.98 2.09 7.46
N GLY A 24 12.59 2.71 8.47
CA GLY A 24 13.80 2.19 9.10
C GLY A 24 13.63 0.77 9.63
N MET A 25 12.50 0.48 10.30
CA MET A 25 12.18 -0.87 10.78
C MET A 25 12.05 -1.88 9.64
N LEU A 26 11.38 -1.50 8.55
CA LEU A 26 11.25 -2.36 7.36
C LEU A 26 12.62 -2.67 6.74
N ARG A 27 13.48 -1.66 6.59
CA ARG A 27 14.84 -1.88 6.06
C ARG A 27 15.67 -2.80 6.96
N ASN A 28 15.61 -2.59 8.28
CA ASN A 28 16.34 -3.42 9.23
C ASN A 28 15.89 -4.88 9.11
N TYR A 29 14.59 -5.12 8.93
CA TYR A 29 14.07 -6.46 8.75
C TYR A 29 14.47 -7.09 7.40
N LYS A 30 14.43 -6.35 6.29
CA LYS A 30 14.99 -6.84 4.99
C LYS A 30 16.49 -7.15 5.11
N ALA A 31 17.25 -6.39 5.90
CA ALA A 31 18.66 -6.68 6.14
C ALA A 31 18.88 -7.99 6.92
N ILE A 32 18.05 -8.26 7.93
CA ILE A 32 18.07 -9.53 8.68
C ILE A 32 17.78 -10.70 7.74
N ILE A 33 16.77 -10.59 6.88
CA ILE A 33 16.45 -11.62 5.88
C ILE A 33 17.62 -11.84 4.92
N SER A 34 18.19 -10.76 4.38
CA SER A 34 19.34 -10.86 3.46
C SER A 34 20.55 -11.51 4.12
N TRP A 35 20.78 -11.25 5.41
CA TRP A 35 21.84 -11.90 6.18
C TRP A 35 21.60 -13.41 6.30
N HIS A 36 20.38 -13.84 6.66
CA HIS A 36 20.02 -15.26 6.75
C HIS A 36 20.18 -15.99 5.40
N HIS A 37 19.77 -15.37 4.29
CA HIS A 37 19.96 -15.97 2.96
C HIS A 37 21.45 -16.19 2.63
N LYS A 38 22.32 -15.22 2.96
CA LYS A 38 23.77 -15.33 2.73
C LYS A 38 24.41 -16.40 3.60
N ASP A 39 24.00 -16.49 4.87
CA ASP A 39 24.50 -17.52 5.80
C ASP A 39 24.14 -18.93 5.32
N ASN A 40 22.90 -19.12 4.86
CA ASN A 40 22.44 -20.40 4.33
C ASN A 40 23.16 -20.77 3.01
N GLN A 41 23.44 -19.78 2.15
CA GLN A 41 24.22 -20.00 0.92
C GLN A 41 25.68 -20.36 1.21
N ASN A 42 26.33 -19.66 2.14
CA ASN A 42 27.72 -19.93 2.54
C ASN A 42 27.89 -21.32 3.18
N ASN A 43 26.90 -21.77 3.98
CA ASN A 43 26.90 -23.12 4.54
C ASN A 43 26.72 -24.20 3.46
N SER A 44 25.91 -23.95 2.43
CA SER A 44 25.69 -24.89 1.33
C SER A 44 26.94 -25.07 0.45
N GLU A 45 27.66 -23.98 0.13
CA GLU A 45 28.87 -24.05 -0.71
C GLU A 45 30.05 -24.77 -0.02
N ASN A 46 30.11 -24.76 1.31
CA ASN A 46 31.20 -25.38 2.09
C ASN A 46 31.10 -26.92 2.17
N LEU A 47 29.95 -27.52 1.82
CA LEU A 47 29.80 -28.99 1.71
C LEU A 47 30.05 -29.55 0.30
N GLY A 48 30.33 -28.70 -0.70
CA GLY A 48 30.41 -29.07 -2.12
C GLY A 48 31.80 -29.45 -2.67
N CYS A 49 32.86 -29.42 -1.87
CA CYS A 49 34.23 -29.73 -2.31
C CYS A 49 34.96 -30.68 -1.36
N ASN A 50 34.55 -31.95 -1.35
CA ASN A 50 35.39 -33.05 -0.87
C ASN A 50 34.94 -34.33 -1.55
N ASN A 51 35.39 -34.55 -2.78
CA ASN A 51 35.62 -35.88 -3.36
C ASN A 51 36.27 -35.68 -4.72
N ASN A 52 37.60 -35.76 -4.76
CA ASN A 52 38.30 -36.49 -5.82
C ASN A 52 39.74 -36.78 -5.38
N ASP A 53 40.17 -37.99 -5.73
CA ASP A 53 41.54 -38.50 -5.82
C ASP A 53 42.17 -39.11 -4.56
N ASN A 54 41.97 -40.44 -4.43
CA ASN A 54 43.14 -41.34 -4.40
C ASN A 54 42.79 -42.78 -4.79
N ILE A 55 43.22 -43.16 -6.00
CA ILE A 55 43.37 -44.54 -6.47
C ILE A 55 44.71 -45.08 -5.96
N GLN A 56 44.71 -46.16 -5.14
CA GLN A 56 45.76 -47.21 -5.18
C GLN A 56 45.40 -48.53 -4.45
N LYS A 57 44.88 -49.48 -5.23
CA LYS A 57 45.33 -50.89 -5.44
C LYS A 57 46.07 -51.66 -4.33
N GLN A 58 45.50 -52.80 -3.88
CA GLN A 58 46.05 -54.18 -3.76
C GLN A 58 45.01 -55.09 -3.02
N ARG A 59 44.30 -56.07 -3.62
CA ARG A 59 44.58 -57.44 -4.16
C ARG A 59 44.37 -58.59 -3.13
N SER A 60 43.47 -59.54 -3.49
CA SER A 60 43.37 -60.99 -3.13
C SER A 60 43.07 -61.37 -1.66
N ASP A 61 42.21 -62.35 -1.25
CA ASP A 61 41.50 -63.46 -1.91
C ASP A 61 40.38 -64.06 -1.01
N ASN A 62 39.37 -64.66 -1.68
CA ASN A 62 38.58 -65.87 -1.39
C ASN A 62 37.47 -66.01 -0.29
N SER A 63 36.27 -66.30 -0.83
CA SER A 63 35.38 -67.45 -0.55
C SER A 63 34.27 -67.38 0.53
N ALA A 64 33.05 -67.17 0.03
CA ALA A 64 31.77 -67.85 0.33
C ALA A 64 31.37 -68.20 1.78
N THR A 65 30.24 -67.67 2.25
CA THR A 65 28.97 -68.42 2.49
C THR A 65 27.90 -67.56 3.20
N ASN A 66 26.66 -67.70 2.72
CA ASN A 66 25.37 -67.61 3.44
C ASN A 66 24.89 -66.29 4.09
N SER A 67 23.83 -65.73 3.51
CA SER A 67 22.73 -65.01 4.21
C SER A 67 21.94 -65.97 5.14
N PRO A 68 20.94 -65.54 5.95
CA PRO A 68 20.47 -64.19 6.29
C PRO A 68 20.33 -63.96 7.81
N SER A 69 20.19 -62.70 8.26
CA SER A 69 19.08 -62.24 9.14
C SER A 69 19.39 -60.94 9.90
N LYS A 70 18.36 -60.10 9.92
CA LYS A 70 18.19 -58.79 10.56
C LYS A 70 18.78 -58.68 11.97
N THR A 71 19.57 -57.64 12.20
CA THR A 71 19.72 -57.01 13.52
C THR A 71 19.96 -55.52 13.27
N GLY A 72 19.17 -54.67 13.92
CA GLY A 72 19.23 -53.22 13.72
C GLY A 72 20.48 -52.60 14.33
N MET A 73 20.94 -51.51 13.72
CA MET A 73 21.53 -50.37 14.42
C MET A 73 21.63 -49.19 13.43
N GLU A 74 21.04 -48.07 13.84
CA GLU A 74 21.49 -46.70 13.59
C GLU A 74 21.68 -46.20 12.15
N SER A 75 20.72 -45.39 11.71
CA SER A 75 21.00 -44.26 10.81
C SER A 75 20.24 -43.05 11.33
N HIS A 76 20.78 -42.43 12.38
CA HIS A 76 20.40 -41.09 12.82
C HIS A 76 21.49 -40.12 12.37
N LYS A 77 21.05 -38.97 11.84
CA LYS A 77 21.81 -37.76 11.45
C LYS A 77 22.27 -37.68 9.99
N MET A 78 21.31 -37.54 9.08
CA MET A 78 21.54 -36.75 7.85
C MET A 78 20.25 -36.14 7.29
N GLU A 79 19.29 -35.76 8.13
CA GLU A 79 18.03 -35.12 7.68
C GLU A 79 17.67 -33.82 8.46
N ASP A 80 18.26 -33.54 9.62
CA ASP A 80 17.90 -32.37 10.46
C ASP A 80 18.29 -31.01 9.86
N SER A 81 19.37 -30.92 9.09
CA SER A 81 19.90 -29.62 8.63
C SER A 81 19.13 -29.02 7.44
N PHE A 82 18.42 -29.84 6.67
CA PHE A 82 17.67 -29.37 5.50
C PHE A 82 16.28 -28.83 5.89
N ASP A 83 15.69 -29.36 6.97
CA ASP A 83 14.37 -28.95 7.47
C ASP A 83 14.44 -27.62 8.26
N GLU A 84 15.54 -27.38 8.99
CA GLU A 84 15.72 -26.18 9.80
C GLU A 84 15.85 -24.89 8.94
N GLY A 85 16.53 -24.96 7.79
CA GLY A 85 16.65 -23.82 6.86
C GLY A 85 15.33 -23.40 6.23
N SER A 86 14.48 -24.36 5.84
CA SER A 86 13.13 -24.13 5.30
C SER A 86 12.20 -23.53 6.36
N TYR A 87 12.29 -24.00 7.60
CA TYR A 87 11.52 -23.49 8.72
C TYR A 87 11.86 -22.03 9.08
N VAL A 88 13.16 -21.69 9.10
CA VAL A 88 13.63 -20.31 9.34
C VAL A 88 13.15 -19.37 8.23
N GLU A 89 13.24 -19.80 6.97
CA GLU A 89 12.76 -19.00 5.83
C GLU A 89 11.26 -18.74 5.92
N GLN A 90 10.44 -19.77 6.20
CA GLN A 90 9.00 -19.59 6.37
C GLN A 90 8.65 -18.62 7.51
N LYS A 91 9.37 -18.68 8.63
CA LYS A 91 9.19 -17.74 9.74
C LYS A 91 9.53 -16.31 9.36
N LEU A 92 10.62 -16.12 8.60
CA LEU A 92 11.04 -14.81 8.12
C LEU A 92 10.01 -14.21 7.16
N GLN A 93 9.47 -15.03 6.25
CA GLN A 93 8.38 -14.63 5.34
C GLN A 93 7.11 -14.24 6.11
N HIS A 94 6.71 -15.02 7.11
CA HIS A 94 5.56 -14.67 7.95
C HIS A 94 5.80 -13.37 8.74
N GLY A 95 7.03 -13.15 9.21
CA GLY A 95 7.41 -11.94 9.91
C GLY A 95 7.36 -10.68 9.03
N LEU A 96 7.59 -10.78 7.71
CA LEU A 96 7.36 -9.67 6.76
C LEU A 96 5.91 -9.18 6.84
N TYR A 97 4.97 -10.10 6.73
CA TYR A 97 3.55 -9.75 6.78
C TYR A 97 3.18 -9.16 8.15
N ARG A 98 3.63 -9.79 9.24
CA ARG A 98 3.35 -9.31 10.60
C ARG A 98 3.86 -7.90 10.84
N ILE A 99 5.12 -7.62 10.51
CA ILE A 99 5.72 -6.29 10.68
C ILE A 99 4.97 -5.26 9.83
N TRP A 100 4.64 -5.61 8.60
CA TRP A 100 3.86 -4.71 7.74
C TRP A 100 2.48 -4.40 8.33
N GLN A 101 1.77 -5.40 8.87
CA GLN A 101 0.48 -5.17 9.53
C GLN A 101 0.61 -4.22 10.72
N ASP A 102 1.66 -4.36 11.54
CA ASP A 102 1.91 -3.48 12.68
C ASP A 102 2.22 -2.04 12.23
N VAL A 103 3.06 -1.88 11.19
CA VAL A 103 3.37 -0.59 10.57
C VAL A 103 2.09 0.06 10.03
N GLN A 104 1.31 -0.69 9.25
CA GLN A 104 0.07 -0.23 8.65
C GLN A 104 -0.95 0.19 9.70
N ALA A 105 -1.09 -0.60 10.78
CA ALA A 105 -1.98 -0.28 11.89
C ALA A 105 -1.59 1.04 12.57
N LYS A 106 -0.30 1.26 12.86
CA LYS A 106 0.18 2.51 13.49
C LYS A 106 -0.06 3.73 12.61
N ILE A 107 0.28 3.64 11.32
CA ILE A 107 0.05 4.73 10.35
C ILE A 107 -1.44 5.04 10.23
N ARG A 108 -2.27 4.00 10.10
CA ARG A 108 -3.74 4.14 10.04
C ARG A 108 -4.29 4.80 11.29
N THR A 109 -3.88 4.35 12.48
CA THR A 109 -4.30 4.97 13.74
C THR A 109 -3.92 6.44 13.79
N PHE A 110 -2.73 6.82 13.31
CA PHE A 110 -2.29 8.21 13.28
C PHE A 110 -3.14 9.06 12.32
N ILE A 111 -3.37 8.58 11.09
CA ILE A 111 -4.21 9.27 10.09
C ILE A 111 -5.65 9.43 10.56
N LEU A 112 -6.20 8.44 11.25
CA LEU A 112 -7.58 8.47 11.74
C LEU A 112 -7.74 9.21 13.08
N ALA A 113 -6.64 9.54 13.77
CA ALA A 113 -6.69 10.26 15.04
C ALA A 113 -6.88 11.77 14.86
N SER A 114 -6.52 12.31 13.69
CA SER A 114 -6.70 13.72 13.36
C SER A 114 -7.78 13.91 12.31
N ASP A 115 -8.48 15.04 12.40
CA ASP A 115 -9.37 15.46 11.33
C ASP A 115 -8.54 16.19 10.26
N LEU A 116 -8.19 15.45 9.20
CA LEU A 116 -7.44 16.02 8.09
C LEU A 116 -8.26 17.05 7.31
N SER A 117 -9.58 17.09 7.52
CA SER A 117 -10.44 18.01 6.81
C SER A 117 -9.97 19.44 7.01
N HIS A 118 -9.55 19.84 8.22
CA HIS A 118 -9.16 21.21 8.55
C HIS A 118 -7.76 21.65 8.07
N PHE A 119 -7.04 20.78 7.36
CA PHE A 119 -5.68 21.07 6.93
C PHE A 119 -5.66 22.05 5.77
N LYS A 120 -4.53 22.73 5.58
CA LYS A 120 -4.25 23.44 4.32
C LYS A 120 -4.12 22.42 3.20
N PHE A 121 -4.56 22.82 2.00
CA PHE A 121 -4.53 21.94 0.83
C PHE A 121 -3.15 21.33 0.56
N ASP A 122 -2.08 22.12 0.65
CA ASP A 122 -0.70 21.65 0.44
C ASP A 122 -0.27 20.60 1.46
N ASP A 123 -0.67 20.77 2.72
CA ASP A 123 -0.29 19.84 3.78
C ASP A 123 -1.10 18.55 3.70
N PHE A 124 -2.38 18.63 3.33
CA PHE A 124 -3.19 17.47 3.01
C PHE A 124 -2.59 16.66 1.85
N LEU A 125 -2.14 17.32 0.78
CA LEU A 125 -1.48 16.65 -0.35
C LEU A 125 -0.19 15.93 0.06
N LYS A 126 0.63 16.53 0.93
CA LYS A 126 1.84 15.87 1.44
C LYS A 126 1.52 14.62 2.26
N VAL A 127 0.48 14.66 3.10
CA VAL A 127 0.02 13.47 3.84
C VAL A 127 -0.40 12.37 2.88
N LEU A 128 -1.15 12.72 1.83
CA LEU A 128 -1.58 11.77 0.79
C LEU A 128 -0.39 11.15 0.04
N ASP A 129 0.57 11.97 -0.42
CA ASP A 129 1.76 11.51 -1.13
C ASP A 129 2.60 10.55 -0.28
N VAL A 130 2.90 10.94 0.96
CA VAL A 130 3.66 10.09 1.89
C VAL A 130 2.91 8.79 2.19
N THR A 131 1.57 8.83 2.34
CA THR A 131 0.80 7.60 2.56
C THR A 131 0.81 6.70 1.33
N ASN A 132 0.68 7.25 0.12
CA ASN A 132 0.71 6.46 -1.11
C ASN A 132 2.08 5.83 -1.35
N LYS A 133 3.17 6.53 -1.02
CA LYS A 133 4.52 5.95 -1.01
C LYS A 133 4.62 4.77 -0.06
N LEU A 134 4.03 4.86 1.13
CA LEU A 134 3.97 3.74 2.06
C LEU A 134 3.16 2.56 1.51
N VAL A 135 2.04 2.80 0.82
CA VAL A 135 1.28 1.72 0.17
C VAL A 135 2.15 0.98 -0.86
N TYR A 136 2.88 1.71 -1.70
CA TYR A 136 3.83 1.10 -2.65
C TYR A 136 4.94 0.31 -1.94
N ILE A 137 5.47 0.83 -0.84
CA ILE A 137 6.44 0.13 0.00
C ILE A 137 5.85 -1.18 0.55
N GLY A 138 4.59 -1.20 0.97
CA GLY A 138 3.92 -2.43 1.44
C GLY A 138 3.80 -3.50 0.36
N GLU A 139 3.56 -3.08 -0.87
CA GLU A 139 3.52 -3.96 -2.04
C GLU A 139 4.91 -4.54 -2.34
N ASP A 140 5.98 -3.73 -2.34
CA ASP A 140 7.36 -4.19 -2.51
C ASP A 140 7.88 -5.05 -1.33
N PHE A 141 7.40 -4.78 -0.13
CA PHE A 141 7.91 -5.41 1.09
C PHE A 141 7.33 -6.81 1.32
N CYS A 142 6.03 -6.99 1.12
CA CYS A 142 5.34 -8.26 1.38
C CYS A 142 4.18 -8.56 0.40
N GLY A 143 4.07 -7.84 -0.72
CA GLY A 143 2.98 -8.01 -1.68
C GLY A 143 1.63 -7.45 -1.21
N SER A 144 1.61 -6.68 -0.11
CA SER A 144 0.36 -6.15 0.45
C SER A 144 -0.10 -4.90 -0.28
N LYS A 145 -1.32 -4.96 -0.84
CA LYS A 145 -1.99 -3.78 -1.43
C LYS A 145 -2.43 -2.73 -0.40
N SER A 146 -2.31 -3.06 0.89
CA SER A 146 -2.59 -2.12 1.98
C SER A 146 -4.00 -1.51 1.95
N GLU A 147 -5.01 -2.29 1.57
CA GLU A 147 -6.39 -1.81 1.33
C GLU A 147 -6.96 -1.05 2.54
N ALA A 148 -6.74 -1.56 3.74
CA ALA A 148 -7.20 -0.90 4.96
C ALA A 148 -6.57 0.49 5.18
N LEU A 149 -5.34 0.73 4.73
CA LEU A 149 -4.70 2.05 4.78
C LEU A 149 -5.29 2.96 3.68
N ARG A 150 -5.45 2.43 2.46
CA ARG A 150 -6.07 3.15 1.34
C ARG A 150 -7.49 3.62 1.68
N ASP A 151 -8.29 2.78 2.31
CA ASP A 151 -9.64 3.12 2.76
C ASP A 151 -9.64 4.24 3.80
N SER A 152 -8.65 4.24 4.69
CA SER A 152 -8.53 5.27 5.74
C SER A 152 -8.19 6.62 5.15
N VAL A 153 -7.27 6.66 4.19
CA VAL A 153 -6.94 7.86 3.41
C VAL A 153 -8.15 8.32 2.61
N LYS A 154 -8.81 7.42 1.88
CA LYS A 154 -10.01 7.74 1.10
C LYS A 154 -11.11 8.37 1.96
N LYS A 155 -11.34 7.83 3.16
CA LYS A 155 -12.29 8.40 4.13
C LYS A 155 -11.93 9.84 4.51
N GLN A 156 -10.66 10.08 4.82
CA GLN A 156 -10.18 11.43 5.14
C GLN A 156 -10.28 12.37 3.93
N SER A 157 -9.93 11.91 2.72
CA SER A 157 -10.09 12.69 1.49
C SER A 157 -11.53 13.11 1.23
N THR A 158 -12.49 12.19 1.36
CA THR A 158 -13.90 12.53 1.19
C THR A 158 -14.34 13.60 2.19
N SER A 159 -13.93 13.47 3.45
CA SER A 159 -14.27 14.44 4.50
C SER A 159 -13.65 15.82 4.22
N PHE A 160 -12.39 15.84 3.78
CA PHE A 160 -11.68 17.06 3.36
C PHE A 160 -12.41 17.79 2.24
N PHE A 161 -12.71 17.09 1.14
CA PHE A 161 -13.36 17.72 -0.01
C PHE A 161 -14.79 18.15 0.31
N GLN A 162 -15.54 17.36 1.08
CA GLN A 162 -16.89 17.76 1.52
C GLN A 162 -16.84 19.07 2.32
N ARG A 163 -15.94 19.17 3.29
CA ARG A 163 -15.79 20.39 4.09
C ARG A 163 -15.37 21.58 3.24
N GLU A 164 -14.36 21.42 2.38
CA GLU A 164 -13.91 22.49 1.49
C GLU A 164 -15.02 22.94 0.54
N HIS A 165 -15.77 22.02 -0.07
CA HIS A 165 -16.89 22.39 -0.92
C HIS A 165 -17.99 23.12 -0.15
N THR A 166 -18.36 22.65 1.04
CA THR A 166 -19.35 23.34 1.89
C THR A 166 -18.88 24.75 2.24
N ALA A 167 -17.65 24.91 2.71
CA ALA A 167 -17.10 26.22 3.06
C ALA A 167 -17.10 27.20 1.87
N ARG A 168 -16.78 26.71 0.67
CA ARG A 168 -16.82 27.55 -0.55
C ARG A 168 -18.24 27.91 -0.98
N LEU A 169 -19.19 27.00 -0.81
CA LEU A 169 -20.60 27.28 -1.09
C LEU A 169 -21.19 28.27 -0.07
N GLU A 170 -20.82 28.17 1.20
CA GLU A 170 -21.19 29.14 2.25
C GLU A 170 -20.61 30.52 1.97
N GLU A 171 -19.34 30.59 1.58
CA GLU A 171 -18.68 31.83 1.16
C GLU A 171 -19.40 32.45 -0.06
N LEU A 172 -19.68 31.64 -1.08
CA LEU A 172 -20.43 32.09 -2.26
C LEU A 172 -21.84 32.56 -1.88
N HIS A 173 -22.54 31.82 -1.02
CA HIS A 173 -23.86 32.18 -0.54
C HIS A 173 -23.85 33.55 0.14
N MET A 174 -22.88 33.79 1.02
CA MET A 174 -22.70 35.08 1.68
C MET A 174 -22.47 36.22 0.67
N PHE A 175 -21.71 35.97 -0.41
CA PHE A 175 -21.56 36.96 -1.48
C PHE A 175 -22.88 37.22 -2.22
N LEU A 176 -23.59 36.15 -2.60
CA LEU A 176 -24.84 36.24 -3.36
C LEU A 176 -25.98 36.90 -2.55
N GLU A 177 -26.03 36.71 -1.24
CA GLU A 177 -27.01 37.37 -0.37
C GLU A 177 -26.81 38.88 -0.28
N ASN A 178 -25.55 39.33 -0.36
CA ASN A 178 -25.18 40.73 -0.22
C ASN A 178 -25.05 41.47 -1.56
N GLU A 179 -25.27 40.77 -2.68
CA GLU A 179 -25.21 41.35 -4.02
C GLU A 179 -26.46 42.19 -4.36
N ALA A 180 -26.24 43.29 -5.06
CA ALA A 180 -27.32 44.17 -5.52
C ALA A 180 -27.86 43.67 -6.87
N TRP A 181 -28.60 42.57 -6.84
CA TRP A 181 -29.15 41.94 -8.04
C TRP A 181 -29.95 42.92 -8.89
N GLN A 182 -29.46 43.21 -10.10
CA GLN A 182 -30.16 44.01 -11.09
C GLN A 182 -30.58 43.14 -12.28
N ILE A 183 -31.74 43.47 -12.86
CA ILE A 183 -32.18 42.84 -14.10
C ILE A 183 -31.16 43.21 -15.19
N VAL A 184 -30.58 42.20 -15.82
CA VAL A 184 -29.66 42.41 -16.95
C VAL A 184 -30.46 43.08 -18.08
N PRO A 185 -30.00 44.22 -18.63
CA PRO A 185 -30.72 44.94 -19.68
C PRO A 185 -30.63 44.17 -21.00
N LEU A 186 -31.53 43.22 -21.18
CA LEU A 186 -31.63 42.37 -22.36
C LEU A 186 -32.70 42.92 -23.31
N LYS A 187 -32.46 42.75 -24.62
CA LYS A 187 -33.46 43.07 -25.64
C LYS A 187 -34.66 42.12 -25.49
N ALA A 188 -35.86 42.57 -25.87
CA ALA A 188 -37.08 41.75 -25.76
C ALA A 188 -37.04 40.43 -26.55
N ASN A 189 -36.17 40.33 -27.56
CA ASN A 189 -35.93 39.13 -28.36
C ASN A 189 -34.73 38.30 -27.87
N PHE A 190 -34.18 38.63 -26.71
CA PHE A 190 -33.10 37.86 -26.11
C PHE A 190 -33.61 36.49 -25.70
N THR A 191 -32.82 35.46 -26.01
CA THR A 191 -33.07 34.09 -25.59
C THR A 191 -31.80 33.50 -25.02
N VAL A 192 -31.91 32.59 -24.05
CA VAL A 192 -30.75 31.95 -23.40
C VAL A 192 -29.83 31.26 -24.42
N TYR A 193 -30.34 30.86 -25.59
CA TYR A 193 -29.57 30.24 -26.67
C TYR A 193 -28.62 31.20 -27.41
N GLN A 194 -28.70 32.51 -27.17
CA GLN A 194 -27.77 33.50 -27.73
C GLN A 194 -26.46 33.57 -26.91
N LEU A 195 -26.46 33.03 -25.69
CA LEU A 195 -25.28 32.90 -24.84
C LEU A 195 -24.46 31.67 -25.26
N LEU A 196 -23.15 31.84 -25.41
CA LEU A 196 -22.24 30.80 -25.87
C LEU A 196 -22.20 29.61 -24.91
N GLU A 197 -22.33 29.90 -23.61
CA GLU A 197 -22.32 28.94 -22.52
C GLU A 197 -23.49 27.96 -22.62
N TYR A 198 -24.63 28.39 -23.16
CA TYR A 198 -25.86 27.58 -23.25
C TYR A 198 -26.15 27.04 -24.64
N ARG A 199 -25.18 27.13 -25.57
CA ARG A 199 -25.33 26.62 -26.95
C ARG A 199 -25.68 25.14 -26.99
N PHE A 200 -25.21 24.36 -26.01
CA PHE A 200 -25.49 22.92 -25.89
C PHE A 200 -26.99 22.62 -25.66
N LEU A 201 -27.74 23.51 -25.02
CA LEU A 201 -29.18 23.33 -24.77
C LEU A 201 -30.02 23.51 -26.04
N LYS A 202 -29.54 24.31 -27.00
CA LYS A 202 -30.23 24.56 -28.28
C LYS A 202 -30.41 23.27 -29.11
N VAL A 203 -29.48 22.34 -28.98
CA VAL A 203 -29.52 21.05 -29.70
C VAL A 203 -30.64 20.16 -29.16
N ARG A 204 -30.93 20.24 -27.85
CA ARG A 204 -31.94 19.41 -27.18
C ARG A 204 -33.37 19.89 -27.41
N ASP A 205 -33.60 21.19 -27.48
CA ASP A 205 -34.91 21.78 -27.76
C ASP A 205 -35.39 21.49 -29.19
N ASN A 206 -34.46 21.50 -30.17
CA ASN A 206 -34.79 21.14 -31.55
C ASN A 206 -35.08 19.63 -31.72
N SER A 207 -34.46 18.75 -30.94
CA SER A 207 -34.78 17.31 -30.98
C SER A 207 -36.17 17.01 -30.41
N ASP A 208 -36.61 17.71 -29.36
CA ASP A 208 -37.95 17.50 -28.77
C ASP A 208 -39.07 18.03 -29.68
N ARG A 209 -38.85 19.17 -30.35
CA ARG A 209 -39.84 19.70 -31.32
C ARG A 209 -40.05 18.81 -32.54
N SER A 210 -39.02 18.04 -32.93
CA SER A 210 -39.07 17.14 -34.09
C SER A 210 -39.94 15.89 -33.82
N ILE A 211 -40.19 15.55 -32.55
CA ILE A 211 -41.04 14.41 -32.17
C ILE A 211 -42.52 14.81 -32.15
N THR A 212 -42.84 16.08 -31.87
CA THR A 212 -44.21 16.59 -31.81
C THR A 212 -44.84 16.98 -33.16
N SER A 213 -44.10 16.91 -34.27
CA SER A 213 -44.62 17.25 -35.61
C SER A 213 -45.12 16.04 -36.43
N ILE A 214 -45.28 14.87 -35.83
CA ILE A 214 -45.90 13.69 -36.47
C ILE A 214 -47.24 13.39 -35.78
N SER A 215 -48.20 14.30 -35.89
CA SER A 215 -49.63 14.00 -35.72
C SER A 215 -50.48 15.18 -36.17
N SER A 216 -50.80 15.20 -37.46
CA SER A 216 -52.09 15.61 -38.06
C SER A 216 -52.05 15.32 -39.56
#